data_AF-A0A8D9DWW5-F1
#
_entry.id   AF-A0A8D9DWW5-F1
#
_cell.length_a   1.000
_cell.length_b   1.000
_cell.length_c   1.000
_cell.angle_alpha   90.00
_cell.angle_beta   90.00
_cell.angle_gamma   90.00
#
_symmetry.space_group_name_H-M   'P 1'
#
loop_
_entity.id
_entity.type
_entity.pdbx_description
1 polymer ?
#
loop_
_entity_poly.entity_id
_entity_poly.type
_entity_poly.pdbx_seq_one_letter_code
_entity_poly.pdbx_strand_id
1 'polypeptide(L)'
;MMCPAYQGQIMKMKKWKLLDFNSIDRQRFCLKTLKAKSYRCSDVYCMIKRLLLSLNASPCCKDFMSRTAYDLAPDRDSRNVFRRYMAEYPDQFDYSKSHIPSPLTDEIEQDSVEKKRIARKIKREKDKEKKKVEEVIQKEKNEKVMFLKLSDREKMALAAERRILAASGNAGVILTRCFQCAIDMSGKLPFTYNEYRFCSMQCLKQHRLTHPTLEI
;
A
#
# COMPACT_ATOMS: atom_id res chain seq x y z
N MET A 1 -28.36 13.25 -22.47
CA MET A 1 -29.43 12.53 -23.21
C MET A 1 -29.73 11.25 -22.46
N MET A 2 -30.98 11.04 -22.03
CA MET A 2 -31.35 9.82 -21.27
C MET A 2 -31.48 8.62 -22.21
N CYS A 3 -31.06 7.44 -21.73
CA CYS A 3 -31.13 6.18 -22.48
C CYS A 3 -32.59 5.79 -22.80
N PRO A 4 -32.94 5.36 -24.03
CA PRO A 4 -34.32 5.01 -24.42
C PRO A 4 -34.96 3.91 -23.55
N ALA A 5 -34.16 2.98 -23.03
CA ALA A 5 -34.60 1.94 -22.10
C ALA A 5 -35.14 2.53 -20.76
N TYR A 6 -34.67 3.71 -20.40
CA TYR A 6 -35.03 4.43 -19.17
C TYR A 6 -36.41 5.12 -19.31
N GLN A 7 -36.78 5.58 -20.51
CA GLN A 7 -38.07 6.25 -20.76
C GLN A 7 -39.27 5.27 -20.71
N GLY A 8 -39.09 4.04 -21.20
CA GLY A 8 -40.12 3.00 -21.15
C GLY A 8 -40.47 2.54 -19.71
N GLN A 9 -39.50 2.57 -18.80
CA GLN A 9 -39.72 2.24 -17.38
C GLN A 9 -40.39 3.38 -16.61
N ILE A 10 -40.11 4.64 -16.95
CA ILE A 10 -40.77 5.83 -16.38
C ILE A 10 -42.26 5.86 -16.70
N MET A 11 -42.65 5.50 -17.94
CA MET A 11 -44.05 5.38 -18.35
C MET A 11 -44.77 4.27 -17.58
N LYS A 12 -44.10 3.12 -17.39
CA LYS A 12 -44.63 2.04 -16.54
C LYS A 12 -44.85 2.59 -15.13
N MET A 13 -43.87 3.23 -14.48
CA MET A 13 -43.96 3.80 -13.13
C MET A 13 -45.06 4.88 -12.94
N LYS A 14 -45.33 5.73 -13.94
CA LYS A 14 -46.40 6.75 -13.83
C LYS A 14 -47.80 6.12 -13.67
N LYS A 15 -48.02 4.91 -14.18
CA LYS A 15 -49.25 4.13 -13.98
C LYS A 15 -49.44 3.65 -12.52
N TRP A 16 -48.42 3.79 -11.67
CA TRP A 16 -48.38 3.29 -10.29
C TRP A 16 -48.67 4.38 -9.27
N LYS A 17 -48.90 5.62 -9.72
CA LYS A 17 -49.38 6.75 -8.89
C LYS A 17 -50.72 6.47 -8.19
N LEU A 18 -51.45 5.44 -8.60
CA LEU A 18 -52.79 5.10 -8.12
C LEU A 18 -52.84 3.93 -7.12
N LEU A 19 -51.70 3.36 -6.73
CA LEU A 19 -51.66 2.22 -5.81
C LEU A 19 -50.59 2.45 -4.74
N ASP A 20 -50.99 2.41 -3.48
CA ASP A 20 -50.14 2.62 -2.30
C ASP A 20 -48.77 1.95 -2.43
N PHE A 21 -47.73 2.81 -2.46
CA PHE A 21 -46.33 2.42 -2.71
C PHE A 21 -45.66 1.76 -1.50
N ASN A 22 -46.34 1.76 -0.35
CA ASN A 22 -45.90 1.16 0.92
C ASN A 22 -46.13 -0.36 1.00
N SER A 23 -46.72 -0.97 -0.03
CA SER A 23 -46.85 -2.43 -0.09
C SER A 23 -45.48 -3.07 -0.36
N ILE A 24 -45.02 -3.87 0.60
CA ILE A 24 -43.78 -4.66 0.66
C ILE A 24 -43.45 -5.38 -0.67
N ASP A 25 -44.47 -5.78 -1.43
CA ASP A 25 -44.34 -6.52 -2.68
C ASP A 25 -43.74 -5.69 -3.84
N ARG A 26 -43.89 -4.36 -3.85
CA ARG A 26 -43.36 -3.50 -4.92
C ARG A 26 -41.92 -3.06 -4.67
N GLN A 27 -41.52 -2.86 -3.41
CA GLN A 27 -40.12 -2.64 -3.05
C GLN A 27 -39.28 -3.89 -3.37
N ARG A 28 -39.82 -5.09 -3.10
CA ARG A 28 -39.26 -6.38 -3.56
C ARG A 28 -39.07 -6.45 -5.08
N PHE A 29 -40.00 -5.89 -5.86
CA PHE A 29 -39.90 -5.86 -7.32
C PHE A 29 -38.76 -4.94 -7.79
N CYS A 30 -38.61 -3.76 -7.20
CA CYS A 30 -37.55 -2.80 -7.53
C CYS A 30 -36.14 -3.32 -7.17
N LEU A 31 -36.00 -4.03 -6.04
CA LEU A 31 -34.76 -4.67 -5.61
C LEU A 31 -34.42 -5.95 -6.39
N LYS A 32 -35.42 -6.74 -6.81
CA LYS A 32 -35.19 -7.85 -7.75
C LYS A 32 -34.68 -7.37 -9.11
N THR A 33 -35.15 -6.22 -9.60
CA THR A 33 -34.60 -5.61 -10.83
C THR A 33 -33.17 -5.10 -10.67
N LEU A 34 -32.75 -4.69 -9.46
CA LEU A 34 -31.33 -4.37 -9.16
C LEU A 34 -30.44 -5.60 -9.24
N LYS A 35 -30.95 -6.80 -8.92
CA LYS A 35 -30.21 -8.06 -8.98
C LYS A 35 -30.09 -8.63 -10.42
N ALA A 36 -30.91 -8.16 -11.36
CA ALA A 36 -31.15 -8.84 -12.64
C ALA A 36 -30.48 -8.22 -13.88
N LYS A 37 -29.63 -7.19 -13.77
CA LYS A 37 -28.87 -6.67 -14.94
C LYS A 37 -27.61 -5.93 -14.50
N SER A 38 -26.55 -6.08 -15.28
CA SER A 38 -25.26 -5.40 -15.13
C SER A 38 -25.41 -3.88 -15.30
N TYR A 39 -25.72 -3.16 -14.23
CA TYR A 39 -25.67 -1.70 -14.22
C TYR A 39 -24.26 -1.25 -13.81
N ARG A 40 -23.65 -0.34 -14.59
CA ARG A 40 -22.37 0.26 -14.21
C ARG A 40 -22.58 1.13 -12.96
N CYS A 41 -21.54 1.23 -12.14
CA CYS A 41 -21.54 1.81 -10.79
C CYS A 41 -22.18 3.21 -10.63
N SER A 42 -22.37 3.97 -11.72
CA SER A 42 -23.03 5.29 -11.72
C SER A 42 -24.57 5.25 -11.76
N ASP A 43 -25.19 4.22 -12.33
CA ASP A 43 -26.65 4.20 -12.58
C ASP A 43 -27.44 3.82 -11.33
N VAL A 44 -26.83 3.02 -10.44
CA VAL A 44 -27.45 2.53 -9.20
C VAL A 44 -27.60 3.66 -8.17
N TYR A 45 -26.63 4.57 -8.09
CA TYR A 45 -26.69 5.76 -7.24
C TYR A 45 -27.88 6.65 -7.59
N CYS A 46 -28.01 7.00 -8.87
CA CYS A 46 -29.07 7.84 -9.38
C CYS A 46 -30.46 7.18 -9.21
N MET A 47 -30.54 5.86 -9.36
CA MET A 47 -31.78 5.12 -9.18
C MET A 47 -32.22 5.10 -7.70
N ILE A 48 -31.31 4.76 -6.77
CA ILE A 48 -31.63 4.71 -5.33
C ILE A 48 -31.99 6.11 -4.80
N LYS A 49 -31.18 7.14 -5.13
CA LYS A 49 -31.46 8.53 -4.71
C LYS A 49 -32.81 9.01 -5.23
N ARG A 50 -33.18 8.68 -6.46
CA ARG A 50 -34.48 9.03 -7.03
C ARG A 50 -35.64 8.27 -6.38
N LEU A 51 -35.48 6.98 -6.05
CA LEU A 51 -36.51 6.20 -5.35
C LEU A 51 -36.79 6.75 -3.95
N LEU A 52 -35.75 7.15 -3.21
CA LEU A 52 -35.90 7.76 -1.89
C LEU A 52 -36.57 9.14 -1.97
N LEU A 53 -36.06 10.04 -2.83
CA LEU A 53 -36.54 11.43 -2.93
C LEU A 53 -37.91 11.57 -3.61
N SER A 54 -38.15 10.86 -4.73
CA SER A 54 -39.34 11.11 -5.56
C SER A 54 -40.55 10.28 -5.19
N LEU A 55 -40.36 9.19 -4.44
CA LEU A 55 -41.43 8.26 -4.04
C LEU A 55 -41.60 8.18 -2.53
N ASN A 56 -40.84 8.97 -1.75
CA ASN A 56 -40.83 8.97 -0.29
C ASN A 56 -40.71 7.56 0.32
N ALA A 57 -39.95 6.68 -0.35
CA ALA A 57 -39.80 5.30 0.06
C ALA A 57 -38.91 5.23 1.29
N SER A 58 -39.39 4.63 2.39
CA SER A 58 -38.62 4.57 3.63
C SER A 58 -37.50 3.52 3.54
N PRO A 59 -36.24 3.87 3.88
CA PRO A 59 -35.12 2.92 3.89
C PRO A 59 -35.20 1.91 5.04
N CYS A 60 -36.10 2.14 6.00
CA CYS A 60 -36.30 1.33 7.20
C CYS A 60 -37.23 0.13 6.99
N CYS A 61 -37.87 0.00 5.83
CA CYS A 61 -38.70 -1.15 5.51
C CYS A 61 -37.88 -2.44 5.54
N LYS A 62 -38.43 -3.45 6.23
CA LYS A 62 -37.83 -4.78 6.38
C LYS A 62 -38.60 -5.79 5.55
N ASP A 63 -37.86 -6.69 4.91
CA ASP A 63 -38.42 -7.90 4.30
C ASP A 63 -39.01 -8.85 5.38
N PHE A 64 -39.73 -9.88 4.94
CA PHE A 64 -40.13 -11.04 5.78
C PHE A 64 -38.93 -11.76 6.44
N MET A 65 -37.71 -11.52 5.95
CA MET A 65 -36.46 -12.03 6.55
C MET A 65 -35.74 -10.96 7.41
N SER A 66 -36.43 -9.88 7.80
CA SER A 66 -35.90 -8.76 8.60
C SER A 66 -34.71 -8.00 8.00
N ARG A 67 -34.44 -8.16 6.70
CA ARG A 67 -33.38 -7.44 5.98
C ARG A 67 -33.89 -6.09 5.48
N THR A 68 -33.07 -5.06 5.60
CA THR A 68 -33.34 -3.70 5.08
C THR A 68 -32.81 -3.54 3.65
N ALA A 69 -33.22 -2.48 2.96
CA ALA A 69 -32.69 -2.14 1.65
C ALA A 69 -31.15 -2.00 1.64
N TYR A 70 -30.57 -1.59 2.78
CA TYR A 70 -29.12 -1.53 3.00
C TYR A 70 -28.47 -2.92 2.99
N ASP A 71 -29.09 -3.92 3.61
CA ASP A 71 -28.56 -5.30 3.71
C ASP A 71 -28.63 -6.04 2.37
N LEU A 72 -29.54 -5.63 1.49
CA LEU A 72 -29.69 -6.20 0.14
C LEU A 72 -28.72 -5.60 -0.87
N ALA A 73 -28.07 -4.48 -0.54
CA ALA A 73 -27.13 -3.81 -1.43
C ALA A 73 -25.76 -4.55 -1.40
N PRO A 74 -25.30 -5.11 -2.53
CA PRO A 74 -24.04 -5.86 -2.57
C PRO A 74 -22.83 -4.93 -2.44
N ASP A 75 -22.84 -3.81 -3.17
CA ASP A 75 -21.69 -2.93 -3.30
C ASP A 75 -21.54 -1.96 -2.13
N ARG A 76 -20.29 -1.56 -1.86
CA ARG A 76 -19.98 -0.53 -0.87
C ARG A 76 -20.52 0.84 -1.30
N ASP A 77 -20.46 1.14 -2.59
CA ASP A 77 -20.87 2.45 -3.12
C ASP A 77 -22.38 2.64 -3.03
N SER A 78 -23.16 1.59 -3.34
CA SER A 78 -24.62 1.55 -3.16
C SER A 78 -25.02 1.73 -1.69
N ARG A 79 -24.28 1.15 -0.75
CA ARG A 79 -24.50 1.31 0.70
C ARG A 79 -24.17 2.73 1.19
N ASN A 80 -23.12 3.34 0.64
CA ASN A 80 -22.76 4.72 0.96
C ASN A 80 -23.85 5.72 0.55
N VAL A 81 -24.69 5.42 -0.46
CA VAL A 81 -25.83 6.27 -0.86
C VAL A 81 -26.82 6.44 0.29
N PHE A 82 -27.16 5.36 0.98
CA PHE A 82 -28.05 5.40 2.14
C PHE A 82 -27.43 6.21 3.29
N ARG A 83 -26.10 6.11 3.48
CA ARG A 83 -25.37 6.87 4.50
C ARG A 83 -25.28 8.36 4.18
N ARG A 84 -25.18 8.74 2.90
CA ARG A 84 -25.25 10.13 2.44
C ARG A 84 -26.67 10.69 2.53
N TYR A 85 -27.69 9.89 2.18
CA TYR A 85 -29.09 10.27 2.33
C TYR A 85 -29.47 10.54 3.79
N MET A 86 -28.99 9.70 4.72
CA MET A 86 -29.15 9.91 6.16
C MET A 86 -28.49 11.22 6.63
N ALA A 87 -27.36 11.61 6.05
CA ALA A 87 -26.69 12.87 6.35
C ALA A 87 -27.46 14.08 5.79
N GLU A 88 -28.01 13.98 4.57
CA GLU A 88 -28.81 15.03 3.93
C GLU A 88 -30.17 15.23 4.64
N TYR A 89 -30.77 14.16 5.19
CA TYR A 89 -32.12 14.19 5.76
C TYR A 89 -32.25 13.38 7.06
N PRO A 90 -31.68 13.86 8.19
CA PRO A 90 -31.68 13.12 9.47
C PRO A 90 -33.08 12.94 10.09
N ASP A 91 -34.02 13.86 9.84
CA ASP A 91 -35.32 13.91 10.53
C ASP A 91 -36.48 13.30 9.73
N GLN A 92 -36.23 12.80 8.51
CA GLN A 92 -37.31 12.31 7.63
C GLN A 92 -37.80 10.90 7.97
N PHE A 93 -36.95 10.06 8.56
CA PHE A 93 -37.27 8.66 8.85
C PHE A 93 -36.64 8.22 10.17
N ASP A 94 -37.24 7.21 10.81
CA ASP A 94 -36.67 6.56 11.99
C ASP A 94 -35.44 5.69 11.61
N TYR A 95 -34.28 6.31 11.41
CA TYR A 95 -33.05 5.61 11.02
C TYR A 95 -32.56 4.62 12.08
N SER A 96 -32.97 4.74 13.35
CA SER A 96 -32.70 3.74 14.40
C SER A 96 -33.26 2.35 14.07
N LYS A 97 -34.30 2.28 13.23
CA LYS A 97 -34.89 1.02 12.75
C LYS A 97 -34.18 0.47 11.51
N SER A 98 -33.34 1.29 10.87
CA SER A 98 -32.51 0.91 9.72
C SER A 98 -31.15 0.37 10.19
N HIS A 99 -30.61 -0.64 9.51
CA HIS A 99 -29.24 -1.14 9.79
C HIS A 99 -28.14 -0.25 9.18
N ILE A 100 -28.44 1.01 8.87
CA ILE A 100 -27.50 1.94 8.23
C ILE A 100 -26.50 2.43 9.28
N PRO A 101 -25.18 2.18 9.13
CA PRO A 101 -24.16 2.70 10.03
C PRO A 101 -24.00 4.22 9.88
N SER A 102 -23.35 4.85 10.87
CA SER A 102 -23.17 6.31 11.02
C SER A 102 -23.12 7.11 9.71
N PRO A 103 -23.76 8.30 9.65
CA PRO A 103 -23.82 9.15 8.47
C PRO A 103 -22.44 9.32 7.83
N LEU A 104 -22.40 9.22 6.50
CA LEU A 104 -21.17 9.48 5.75
C LEU A 104 -21.25 10.93 5.28
N THR A 105 -20.60 11.83 6.01
CA THR A 105 -20.46 13.22 5.61
C THR A 105 -19.31 13.34 4.60
N ASP A 106 -19.43 14.29 3.67
CA ASP A 106 -18.41 14.53 2.65
C ASP A 106 -17.05 14.89 3.27
N GLU A 107 -17.05 15.49 4.47
CA GLU A 107 -15.85 15.80 5.26
C GLU A 107 -15.08 14.53 5.68
N ILE A 108 -15.78 13.48 6.11
CA ILE A 108 -15.16 12.20 6.52
C ILE A 108 -14.59 11.47 5.29
N GLU A 109 -15.24 11.60 4.13
CA GLU A 109 -14.70 11.03 2.89
C GLU A 109 -13.40 11.73 2.49
N GLN A 110 -13.37 13.06 2.50
CA GLN A 110 -12.20 13.87 2.14
C GLN A 110 -11.01 13.61 3.08
N ASP A 111 -11.25 13.60 4.40
CA ASP A 111 -10.22 13.28 5.40
C ASP A 111 -9.62 11.88 5.20
N SER A 112 -10.46 10.90 4.88
CA SER A 112 -10.00 9.53 4.66
C SER A 112 -9.12 9.41 3.40
N VAL A 113 -9.42 10.21 2.37
CA VAL A 113 -8.63 10.26 1.13
C VAL A 113 -7.31 10.96 1.38
N GLU A 114 -7.31 12.07 2.12
CA GLU A 114 -6.08 12.82 2.41
C GLU A 114 -5.14 12.04 3.33
N LYS A 115 -5.67 11.40 4.40
CA LYS A 115 -4.89 10.48 5.26
C LYS A 115 -4.25 9.36 4.45
N LYS A 116 -4.97 8.77 3.48
CA LYS A 116 -4.44 7.75 2.58
C LYS A 116 -3.35 8.30 1.64
N ARG A 117 -3.50 9.53 1.15
CA ARG A 117 -2.50 10.20 0.29
C ARG A 117 -1.21 10.46 1.07
N ILE A 118 -1.31 11.02 2.26
CA ILE A 118 -0.18 11.28 3.15
C ILE A 118 0.54 9.97 3.51
N ALA A 119 -0.20 8.93 3.94
CA ALA A 119 0.38 7.63 4.26
C ALA A 119 1.11 6.98 3.08
N ARG A 120 0.57 7.12 1.86
CA ARG A 120 1.23 6.63 0.63
C ARG A 120 2.52 7.40 0.33
N LYS A 121 2.56 8.71 0.54
CA LYS A 121 3.79 9.51 0.35
C LYS A 121 4.88 9.10 1.35
N ILE A 122 4.54 9.03 2.63
CA ILE A 122 5.47 8.61 3.70
C ILE A 122 6.03 7.21 3.43
N LYS A 123 5.16 6.25 3.02
CA LYS A 123 5.61 4.89 2.69
C LYS A 123 6.59 4.89 1.50
N ARG A 124 6.30 5.66 0.44
CA ARG A 124 7.19 5.76 -0.73
C ARG A 124 8.55 6.35 -0.38
N GLU A 125 8.61 7.34 0.50
CA GLU A 125 9.88 7.95 0.92
C GLU A 125 10.71 6.96 1.75
N LYS A 126 10.08 6.29 2.73
CA LYS A 126 10.75 5.25 3.52
C LYS A 126 11.26 4.08 2.65
N ASP A 127 10.48 3.64 1.67
CA ASP A 127 10.88 2.54 0.79
C ASP A 127 12.04 2.95 -0.14
N LYS A 128 12.07 4.22 -0.60
CA LYS A 128 13.20 4.75 -1.38
C LYS A 128 14.48 4.82 -0.56
N GLU A 129 14.41 5.26 0.70
CA GLU A 129 15.57 5.33 1.59
C GLU A 129 16.10 3.93 1.92
N LYS A 130 15.22 2.99 2.28
CA LYS A 130 15.58 1.58 2.51
C LYS A 130 16.26 0.96 1.29
N LYS A 131 15.76 1.22 0.08
CA LYS A 131 16.36 0.70 -1.15
C LYS A 131 17.78 1.23 -1.36
N LYS A 132 18.01 2.53 -1.13
CA LYS A 132 19.36 3.13 -1.24
C LYS A 132 20.33 2.52 -0.22
N VAL A 133 19.88 2.31 1.02
CA VAL A 133 20.71 1.69 2.07
C VAL A 133 21.04 0.24 1.73
N GLU A 134 20.06 -0.54 1.27
CA GLU A 134 20.28 -1.93 0.87
C GLU A 134 21.22 -2.03 -0.34
N GLU A 135 21.10 -1.13 -1.32
CA GLU A 135 22.01 -1.07 -2.47
C GLU A 135 23.46 -0.80 -2.04
N VAL A 136 23.69 0.08 -1.06
CA VAL A 136 25.04 0.35 -0.52
C VAL A 136 25.58 -0.88 0.23
N ILE A 137 24.77 -1.49 1.10
CA ILE A 137 25.14 -2.70 1.85
C ILE A 137 25.46 -3.85 0.90
N GLN A 138 24.66 -4.02 -0.15
CA GLN A 138 24.85 -5.09 -1.12
C GLN A 138 26.11 -4.88 -1.96
N LYS A 139 26.41 -3.63 -2.35
CA LYS A 139 27.68 -3.30 -3.00
C LYS A 139 28.86 -3.62 -2.10
N GLU A 140 28.81 -3.24 -0.82
CA GLU A 140 29.89 -3.54 0.12
C GLU A 140 30.08 -5.06 0.33
N LYS A 141 28.99 -5.83 0.46
CA LYS A 141 29.03 -7.29 0.54
C LYS A 141 29.64 -7.92 -0.71
N ASN A 142 29.23 -7.47 -1.89
CA ASN A 142 29.77 -7.95 -3.16
C ASN A 142 31.26 -7.64 -3.27
N GLU A 143 31.70 -6.43 -2.92
CA GLU A 143 33.12 -6.08 -2.90
C GLU A 143 33.93 -6.93 -1.91
N LYS A 144 33.37 -7.24 -0.73
CA LYS A 144 34.02 -8.15 0.23
C LYS A 144 34.19 -9.56 -0.36
N VAL A 145 33.14 -10.10 -0.98
CA VAL A 145 33.20 -11.42 -1.62
C VAL A 145 34.22 -11.43 -2.77
N MET A 146 34.24 -10.38 -3.60
CA MET A 146 35.22 -10.26 -4.68
C MET A 146 36.66 -10.17 -4.15
N PHE A 147 36.89 -9.37 -3.09
CA PHE A 147 38.21 -9.24 -2.48
C PHE A 147 38.73 -10.57 -1.91
N LEU A 148 37.86 -11.36 -1.27
CA LEU A 148 38.24 -12.65 -0.70
C LEU A 148 38.61 -13.70 -1.76
N LYS A 149 38.05 -13.58 -2.97
CA LYS A 149 38.36 -14.49 -4.10
C LYS A 149 39.70 -14.20 -4.77
N LEU A 150 40.28 -13.02 -4.57
CA LEU A 150 41.54 -12.65 -5.19
C LEU A 150 42.72 -13.40 -4.57
N SER A 151 43.78 -13.57 -5.36
CA SER A 151 45.05 -14.05 -4.88
C SER A 151 45.73 -13.02 -3.96
N ASP A 152 46.66 -13.48 -3.13
CA ASP A 152 47.35 -12.64 -2.15
C ASP A 152 48.13 -11.50 -2.81
N ARG A 153 48.74 -11.78 -3.97
CA ARG A 153 49.44 -10.78 -4.79
C ARG A 153 48.48 -9.69 -5.31
N GLU A 154 47.31 -10.09 -5.79
CA GLU A 154 46.29 -9.15 -6.29
C GLU A 154 45.71 -8.28 -5.16
N LYS A 155 45.48 -8.87 -3.98
CA LYS A 155 45.02 -8.12 -2.79
C LYS A 155 46.01 -7.01 -2.41
N MET A 156 47.31 -7.31 -2.49
CA MET A 156 48.36 -6.31 -2.22
C MET A 156 48.42 -5.23 -3.28
N ALA A 157 48.33 -5.59 -4.57
CA ALA A 157 48.29 -4.63 -5.67
C ALA A 157 47.10 -3.66 -5.53
N LEU A 158 45.90 -4.17 -5.24
CA LEU A 158 44.71 -3.34 -5.00
C LEU A 158 44.87 -2.40 -3.80
N ALA A 159 45.54 -2.84 -2.74
CA ALA A 159 45.82 -1.98 -1.59
C ALA A 159 46.80 -0.85 -1.94
N ALA A 160 47.80 -1.11 -2.79
CA ALA A 160 48.72 -0.09 -3.29
C ALA A 160 48.02 0.92 -4.20
N GLU A 161 47.22 0.44 -5.17
CA GLU A 161 46.42 1.29 -6.06
C GLU A 161 45.49 2.22 -5.28
N ARG A 162 44.81 1.71 -4.25
CA ARG A 162 43.92 2.51 -3.38
C ARG A 162 44.66 3.60 -2.60
N ARG A 163 45.90 3.33 -2.15
CA ARG A 163 46.71 4.36 -1.48
C ARG A 163 47.13 5.46 -2.46
N ILE A 164 47.48 5.10 -3.69
CA ILE A 164 47.80 6.08 -4.73
C ILE A 164 46.57 6.94 -5.05
N LEU A 165 45.39 6.32 -5.20
CA LEU A 165 44.13 7.03 -5.44
C LEU A 165 43.77 7.97 -4.28
N ALA A 166 43.98 7.54 -3.03
CA ALA A 166 43.77 8.40 -1.87
C ALA A 166 44.76 9.58 -1.83
N ALA A 167 46.02 9.35 -2.21
CA ALA A 167 47.02 10.41 -2.33
C ALA A 167 46.69 11.43 -3.43
N SER A 168 45.97 11.02 -4.49
CA SER A 168 45.48 11.92 -5.54
C SER A 168 44.23 12.75 -5.15
N GLY A 169 43.84 12.76 -3.87
CA GLY A 169 42.75 13.62 -3.36
C GLY A 169 41.36 12.99 -3.38
N ASN A 170 41.24 11.70 -3.74
CA ASN A 170 39.97 10.99 -3.68
C ASN A 170 39.70 10.43 -2.27
N ALA A 171 39.05 11.24 -1.43
CA ALA A 171 38.77 10.92 -0.03
C ALA A 171 37.63 9.90 0.20
N GLY A 172 36.93 9.46 -0.86
CA GLY A 172 35.78 8.55 -0.76
C GLY A 172 36.10 7.06 -0.89
N VAL A 173 37.37 6.67 -0.93
CA VAL A 173 37.79 5.28 -1.19
C VAL A 173 38.16 4.58 0.11
N ILE A 174 37.73 3.32 0.25
CA ILE A 174 38.15 2.45 1.35
C ILE A 174 39.66 2.22 1.26
N LEU A 175 40.43 2.83 2.16
CA LEU A 175 41.89 2.88 2.07
C LEU A 175 42.52 1.53 2.42
N THR A 176 42.05 0.88 3.48
CA THR A 176 42.65 -0.37 3.98
C THR A 176 41.58 -1.37 4.37
N ARG A 177 41.61 -2.57 3.77
CA ARG A 177 40.78 -3.72 4.15
C ARG A 177 41.61 -4.79 4.87
N CYS A 178 40.97 -5.52 5.77
CA CYS A 178 41.60 -6.67 6.43
C CYS A 178 41.91 -7.75 5.39
N PHE A 179 43.13 -8.29 5.44
CA PHE A 179 43.57 -9.30 4.50
C PHE A 179 42.73 -10.60 4.56
N GLN A 180 42.32 -11.01 5.76
CA GLN A 180 41.59 -12.27 5.97
C GLN A 180 40.07 -12.14 5.79
N CYS A 181 39.46 -11.06 6.27
CA CYS A 181 37.99 -10.93 6.35
C CYS A 181 37.41 -9.79 5.49
N ALA A 182 38.25 -9.04 4.78
CA ALA A 182 37.86 -7.93 3.89
C ALA A 182 37.10 -6.76 4.56
N ILE A 183 37.00 -6.74 5.89
CA ILE A 183 36.38 -5.65 6.64
C ILE A 183 37.18 -4.36 6.43
N ASP A 184 36.48 -3.25 6.26
CA ASP A 184 37.10 -1.93 6.22
C ASP A 184 37.72 -1.57 7.58
N MET A 185 38.99 -1.20 7.56
CA MET A 185 39.78 -0.81 8.73
C MET A 185 40.11 0.69 8.71
N SER A 186 39.54 1.46 7.79
CA SER A 186 39.71 2.90 7.73
C SER A 186 39.40 3.54 9.08
N GLY A 187 40.35 4.30 9.64
CA GLY A 187 40.23 4.94 10.96
C GLY A 187 40.56 4.05 12.18
N LYS A 188 40.91 2.76 12.00
CA LYS A 188 41.41 1.90 13.08
C LYS A 188 42.90 1.60 12.89
N LEU A 189 43.63 1.39 13.99
CA LEU A 189 45.01 0.91 13.94
C LEU A 189 45.03 -0.60 13.63
N PRO A 190 45.52 -1.03 12.45
CA PRO A 190 45.52 -2.45 12.09
C PRO A 190 46.68 -3.19 12.77
N PHE A 191 46.47 -4.47 13.07
CA PHE A 191 47.56 -5.38 13.41
C PHE A 191 48.36 -5.69 12.15
N THR A 192 49.69 -5.67 12.26
CA THR A 192 50.59 -5.98 11.13
C THR A 192 51.35 -7.26 11.42
N TYR A 193 51.57 -8.04 10.37
CA TYR A 193 52.46 -9.19 10.41
C TYR A 193 53.01 -9.39 9.00
N ASN A 194 54.34 -9.35 8.86
CA ASN A 194 55.01 -9.15 7.59
C ASN A 194 54.42 -7.92 6.87
N GLU A 195 54.01 -8.07 5.61
CA GLU A 195 53.44 -6.98 4.80
C GLU A 195 51.90 -6.89 4.91
N TYR A 196 51.27 -7.82 5.64
CA TYR A 196 49.82 -7.96 5.75
C TYR A 196 49.23 -7.17 6.93
N ARG A 197 47.98 -6.74 6.76
CA ARG A 197 47.22 -5.92 7.73
C ARG A 197 45.92 -6.62 8.13
N PHE A 198 45.61 -6.63 9.42
CA PHE A 198 44.48 -7.37 10.00
C PHE A 198 43.67 -6.52 10.98
N CYS A 199 42.36 -6.79 11.06
CA CYS A 199 41.45 -6.05 11.94
C CYS A 199 41.45 -6.53 13.39
N SER A 200 41.86 -7.78 13.63
CA SER A 200 41.85 -8.41 14.95
C SER A 200 42.90 -9.52 15.05
N MET A 201 43.23 -9.88 16.29
CA MET A 201 44.14 -11.00 16.57
C MET A 201 43.60 -12.33 16.04
N GLN A 202 42.28 -12.53 15.97
CA GLN A 202 41.68 -13.72 15.36
C GLN A 202 42.03 -13.84 13.87
N CYS A 203 41.91 -12.73 13.11
CA CYS A 203 42.26 -12.72 11.69
C CYS A 203 43.76 -12.99 11.47
N LEU A 204 44.61 -12.42 12.34
CA LEU A 204 46.05 -12.67 12.30
C LEU A 204 46.38 -14.15 12.58
N LYS A 205 45.77 -14.75 13.60
CA LYS A 205 45.95 -16.18 13.93
C LYS A 205 45.51 -17.08 12.78
N GLN A 206 44.34 -16.81 12.19
CA GLN A 206 43.83 -17.56 11.03
C GLN A 206 44.80 -17.48 9.85
N HIS A 207 45.31 -16.29 9.53
CA HIS A 207 46.27 -16.11 8.46
C HIS A 207 47.55 -16.94 8.68
N ARG A 208 48.10 -16.96 9.90
CA ARG A 208 49.29 -17.78 10.20
C ARG A 208 49.05 -19.28 10.01
N LEU A 209 47.82 -19.75 10.23
CA LEU A 209 47.45 -21.15 10.02
C LEU A 209 47.30 -21.50 8.53
N THR A 210 46.75 -20.58 7.72
CA THR A 210 46.51 -20.81 6.29
C THR A 210 47.72 -20.48 5.42
N HIS A 211 48.59 -19.59 5.89
CA HIS A 211 49.85 -19.21 5.24
C HIS A 211 51.01 -19.45 6.22
N PRO A 212 51.31 -20.72 6.55
CA PRO A 212 52.52 -21.02 7.31
C PRO A 212 53.71 -20.51 6.50
N THR A 213 54.50 -19.64 7.10
CA THR A 213 55.80 -19.26 6.55
C THR A 213 56.62 -20.53 6.50
N LEU A 214 56.90 -21.02 5.29
CA LEU A 214 57.93 -22.03 5.10
C LEU A 214 59.24 -21.36 5.50
N GLU A 215 59.65 -21.60 6.75
CA GLU A 215 61.00 -21.29 7.20
C GLU A 215 61.93 -22.15 6.33
N ILE A 216 62.75 -21.48 5.52
CA ILE A 216 63.88 -22.07 4.80
C ILE A 216 64.98 -22.34 5.82
#